data_AF-A0A955NSR5-F1
#
_entry.id   AF-A0A955NSR5-F1
#
_cell.length_a   1.000
_cell.length_b   1.000
_cell.length_c   1.000
_cell.angle_alpha   90.00
_cell.angle_beta   90.00
_cell.angle_gamma   90.00
#
_symmetry.space_group_name_H-M   'P 1'
#
loop_
_entity.id
_entity.type
_entity.pdbx_description
1 polymer ?
#
loop_
_entity_poly.entity_id
_entity_poly.type
_entity_poly.pdbx_seq_one_letter_code
_entity_poly.pdbx_strand_id
1 'polypeptide(L)'
;MKLTQLFSILFLVALTLCPFAASADDEGFVSIFNGENLEGWEGNPKFWRVEDGSIVGQTTESNPTDHNTFCFWRDGELDDFELKLEYKIVGGNSGIQYRSEELDDFVAKGYQADFEAGDTYSGINYEEKGRGILANRGQKVEVYDDPKQNKVLETFGDSAEIQSHIKKEDWNDYHIIAKGNHLIHMINGVKTSEVIDKGTEKSRRKGVLALQVHAGPPMQIWVKNIRLKRLPLGDKKKVVFVAGSPSHGYGQHEHNAGCLLLASALEESVGDQILTTVYRDNGYPKDPTAFDNADAIVVYCDGGGGHLLLSHLKEFDKVMKRGVGLACLHYAVEIPKGDPGKAFLDWLGGYFETEWSVNPHWRPSFEEIPKHPVTRGIEPFSIQDEWYYHMR
;
A
#
# COMPACT_ATOMS: atom_id res chain seq x y z
N MET A 1 -66.61 -38.30 10.88
CA MET A 1 -65.49 -37.77 10.06
C MET A 1 -64.99 -36.49 10.71
N LYS A 2 -63.86 -36.55 11.42
CA LYS A 2 -63.17 -35.37 11.99
C LYS A 2 -62.10 -34.95 10.98
N LEU A 3 -62.17 -33.72 10.47
CA LEU A 3 -61.10 -33.09 9.69
C LEU A 3 -60.30 -32.20 10.65
N THR A 4 -59.05 -32.58 10.91
CA THR A 4 -58.04 -31.76 11.61
C THR A 4 -57.32 -30.89 10.60
N GLN A 5 -57.46 -29.56 10.70
CA GLN A 5 -56.61 -28.61 9.99
C GLN A 5 -55.37 -28.30 10.84
N LEU A 6 -54.18 -28.62 10.31
CA LEU A 6 -52.90 -28.12 10.82
C LEU A 6 -52.72 -26.67 10.35
N PHE A 7 -52.48 -25.76 11.28
CA PHE A 7 -51.93 -24.42 11.00
C PHE A 7 -50.40 -24.49 11.09
N SER A 8 -49.72 -24.34 9.96
CA SER A 8 -48.28 -24.09 9.92
C SER A 8 -48.03 -22.61 10.21
N ILE A 9 -47.38 -22.32 11.34
CA ILE A 9 -46.90 -20.97 11.68
C ILE A 9 -45.55 -20.77 10.97
N LEU A 10 -45.53 -19.92 9.94
CA LEU A 10 -44.32 -19.48 9.26
C LEU A 10 -43.66 -18.38 10.11
N PHE A 11 -42.54 -18.68 10.78
CA PHE A 11 -41.72 -17.69 11.48
C PHE A 11 -40.93 -16.89 10.44
N LEU A 12 -41.34 -15.65 10.16
CA LEU A 12 -40.61 -14.72 9.33
C LEU A 12 -39.49 -14.10 10.20
N VAL A 13 -38.26 -14.61 10.08
CA VAL A 13 -37.08 -13.95 10.66
C VAL A 13 -36.75 -12.75 9.79
N ALA A 14 -37.15 -11.56 10.23
CA ALA A 14 -36.71 -10.31 9.64
C ALA A 14 -35.23 -10.09 10.01
N LEU A 15 -34.31 -10.40 9.09
CA LEU A 15 -32.94 -9.90 9.16
C LEU A 15 -32.98 -8.38 8.98
N THR A 16 -32.98 -7.64 10.09
CA THR A 16 -32.66 -6.22 10.08
C THR A 16 -31.18 -6.08 9.79
N LEU A 17 -30.83 -5.88 8.53
CA LEU A 17 -29.56 -5.30 8.12
C LEU A 17 -29.51 -3.87 8.69
N CYS A 18 -28.90 -3.71 9.87
CA CYS A 18 -28.44 -2.40 10.31
C CYS A 18 -27.41 -1.92 9.29
N PRO A 19 -27.64 -0.81 8.56
CA PRO A 19 -26.57 -0.22 7.79
C PRO A 19 -25.54 0.27 8.81
N PHE A 20 -24.32 -0.28 8.75
CA PHE A 20 -23.16 0.31 9.39
C PHE A 20 -23.04 1.72 8.80
N ALA A 21 -23.48 2.73 9.55
CA ALA A 21 -23.12 4.10 9.25
C ALA A 21 -21.61 4.19 9.45
N ALA A 22 -20.85 4.25 8.35
CA ALA A 22 -19.43 4.55 8.42
C ALA A 22 -19.27 5.85 9.22
N SER A 23 -18.49 5.79 10.30
CA SER A 23 -18.14 6.97 11.08
C SER A 23 -17.45 7.98 10.17
N ALA A 24 -17.65 9.28 10.40
CA ALA A 24 -16.86 10.32 9.71
C ALA A 24 -15.33 10.12 9.90
N ASP A 25 -14.93 9.37 10.93
CA ASP A 25 -13.55 9.00 11.24
C ASP A 25 -12.96 7.91 10.31
N ASP A 26 -13.77 7.36 9.39
CA ASP A 26 -13.40 6.29 8.46
C ASP A 26 -13.27 6.77 6.99
N GLU A 27 -13.46 8.06 6.72
CA GLU A 27 -13.40 8.58 5.34
C GLU A 27 -12.01 8.38 4.73
N GLY A 28 -11.96 7.64 3.61
CA GLY A 28 -10.73 7.32 2.89
C GLY A 28 -9.94 6.13 3.42
N PHE A 29 -10.43 5.45 4.47
CA PHE A 29 -9.85 4.19 4.94
C PHE A 29 -10.42 3.00 4.18
N VAL A 30 -9.55 2.09 3.77
CA VAL A 30 -9.89 0.84 3.08
C VAL A 30 -9.32 -0.32 3.89
N SER A 31 -10.10 -1.40 4.06
CA SER A 31 -9.61 -2.59 4.75
C SER A 31 -8.62 -3.35 3.86
N ILE A 32 -7.51 -3.77 4.46
CA ILE A 32 -6.46 -4.57 3.79
C ILE A 32 -6.34 -5.99 4.35
N PHE A 33 -7.34 -6.42 5.13
CA PHE A 33 -7.44 -7.78 5.66
C PHE A 33 -8.88 -8.27 5.58
N ASN A 34 -9.09 -9.45 5.03
CA ASN A 34 -10.44 -9.96 4.74
C ASN A 34 -11.15 -10.57 5.96
N GLY A 35 -10.44 -10.83 7.06
CA GLY A 35 -11.02 -11.45 8.26
C GLY A 35 -11.22 -12.96 8.19
N GLU A 36 -10.93 -13.60 7.06
CA GLU A 36 -11.23 -15.02 6.82
C GLU A 36 -9.96 -15.87 6.67
N ASN A 37 -8.95 -15.36 5.98
CA ASN A 37 -7.71 -16.07 5.68
C ASN A 37 -6.55 -15.09 5.43
N LEU A 38 -5.35 -15.61 5.19
CA LEU A 38 -4.17 -14.77 4.90
C LEU A 38 -4.04 -14.41 3.42
N GLU A 39 -5.12 -14.35 2.63
CA GLU A 39 -5.01 -13.79 1.28
C GLU A 39 -4.54 -12.33 1.37
N GLY A 40 -3.51 -12.00 0.58
CA GLY A 40 -2.80 -10.73 0.65
C GLY A 40 -1.77 -10.63 1.78
N TRP A 41 -1.62 -11.66 2.62
CA TRP A 41 -0.67 -11.71 3.73
C TRP A 41 0.18 -12.98 3.69
N GLU A 42 1.42 -12.90 4.17
CA GLU A 42 2.30 -14.06 4.18
C GLU A 42 3.19 -14.04 5.43
N GLY A 43 3.19 -15.14 6.16
CA GLY A 43 4.10 -15.38 7.26
C GLY A 43 4.33 -16.87 7.40
N ASN A 44 5.33 -17.24 8.19
CA ASN A 44 5.60 -18.66 8.44
C ASN A 44 4.38 -19.34 9.11
N PRO A 45 3.76 -20.37 8.47
CA PRO A 45 2.55 -21.02 8.98
C PRO A 45 2.76 -21.75 10.31
N LYS A 46 4.00 -21.92 10.75
CA LYS A 46 4.35 -22.38 12.10
C LYS A 46 3.85 -21.43 13.20
N PHE A 47 3.72 -20.13 12.91
CA PHE A 47 3.40 -19.09 13.89
C PHE A 47 2.13 -18.32 13.56
N TRP A 48 1.77 -18.24 12.28
CA TRP A 48 0.72 -17.36 11.79
C TRP A 48 -0.51 -18.14 11.28
N ARG A 49 -1.68 -17.67 11.68
CA ARG A 49 -2.99 -18.21 11.24
C ARG A 49 -4.05 -17.11 11.31
N VAL A 50 -5.25 -17.41 10.80
CA VAL A 50 -6.45 -16.60 11.07
C VAL A 50 -7.35 -17.33 12.06
N GLU A 51 -7.85 -16.60 13.04
CA GLU A 51 -8.79 -17.09 14.06
C GLU A 51 -9.73 -15.94 14.45
N ASP A 52 -11.04 -16.19 14.45
CA ASP A 52 -12.09 -15.24 14.87
C ASP A 52 -11.94 -13.84 14.27
N GLY A 53 -11.76 -13.75 12.94
CA GLY A 53 -11.65 -12.45 12.27
C GLY A 53 -10.31 -11.75 12.47
N SER A 54 -9.30 -12.42 13.01
CA SER A 54 -8.00 -11.83 13.38
C SER A 54 -6.84 -12.59 12.78
N ILE A 55 -5.79 -11.87 12.36
CA ILE A 55 -4.46 -12.45 12.16
C ILE A 55 -3.88 -12.74 13.54
N VAL A 56 -3.53 -14.01 13.78
CA VAL A 56 -2.96 -14.48 15.04
C VAL A 56 -1.53 -14.91 14.83
N GLY A 57 -0.63 -14.32 15.62
CA GLY A 57 0.76 -14.72 15.73
C GLY A 57 1.02 -15.35 17.09
N GLN A 58 1.68 -16.50 17.14
CA GLN A 58 1.90 -17.20 18.42
C GLN A 58 3.23 -17.94 18.48
N THR A 59 3.91 -17.82 19.61
CA THR A 59 5.02 -18.69 20.03
C THR A 59 4.65 -19.40 21.33
N THR A 60 5.11 -20.64 21.51
CA THR A 60 4.91 -21.42 22.74
C THR A 60 6.23 -22.00 23.21
N GLU A 61 6.29 -22.54 24.43
CA GLU A 61 7.51 -23.22 24.92
C GLU A 61 7.92 -24.38 24.02
N SER A 62 6.93 -25.10 23.47
CA SER A 62 7.15 -26.23 22.54
C SER A 62 7.33 -25.78 21.09
N ASN A 63 7.03 -24.52 20.76
CA ASN A 63 7.08 -23.95 19.42
C ASN A 63 7.71 -22.54 19.46
N PRO A 64 8.98 -22.41 19.88
CA PRO A 64 9.64 -21.11 19.90
C PRO A 64 10.03 -20.68 18.48
N THR A 65 10.32 -19.39 18.35
CA THR A 65 11.05 -18.83 17.20
C THR A 65 12.49 -18.49 17.62
N ASP A 66 13.44 -18.72 16.71
CA ASP A 66 14.87 -18.47 16.96
C ASP A 66 15.24 -16.98 16.76
N HIS A 67 14.39 -16.24 16.06
CA HIS A 67 14.53 -14.81 15.77
C HIS A 67 13.15 -14.17 15.58
N ASN A 68 13.08 -12.84 15.58
CA ASN A 68 11.85 -12.09 15.28
C ASN A 68 11.38 -12.42 13.87
N THR A 69 10.16 -12.91 13.74
CA THR A 69 9.57 -13.28 12.44
C THR A 69 8.27 -12.53 12.25
N PHE A 70 7.92 -12.28 10.99
CA PHE A 70 6.88 -11.34 10.65
C PHE A 70 5.85 -11.93 9.68
N CYS A 71 4.62 -11.42 9.73
CA CYS A 71 3.59 -11.64 8.72
C CYS A 71 3.48 -10.37 7.87
N PHE A 72 3.92 -10.44 6.62
CA PHE A 72 3.97 -9.33 5.69
C PHE A 72 2.68 -9.20 4.92
N TRP A 73 2.24 -7.96 4.71
CA TRP A 73 1.24 -7.68 3.69
C TRP A 73 1.92 -7.68 2.32
N ARG A 74 1.37 -8.47 1.39
CA ARG A 74 1.95 -8.78 0.07
C ARG A 74 1.34 -8.01 -1.09
N ASP A 75 0.16 -7.45 -0.90
CA ASP A 75 -0.53 -6.77 -2.00
C ASP A 75 0.07 -5.41 -2.34
N GLY A 76 0.87 -4.81 -1.44
CA GLY A 76 1.52 -3.52 -1.71
C GLY A 76 2.57 -3.10 -0.69
N GLU A 77 3.12 -1.90 -0.93
CA GLU A 77 4.07 -1.21 -0.05
C GLU A 77 3.44 0.07 0.50
N LEU A 78 3.88 0.50 1.68
CA LEU A 78 3.45 1.74 2.32
C LEU A 78 4.37 2.91 1.96
N ASP A 79 3.80 4.07 1.66
CA ASP A 79 4.48 5.36 1.49
C ASP A 79 3.95 6.37 2.52
N ASP A 80 3.31 7.49 2.13
CA ASP A 80 2.63 8.36 3.10
C ASP A 80 1.21 7.82 3.35
N PHE A 81 0.89 7.54 4.62
CA PHE A 81 -0.34 6.85 4.99
C PHE A 81 -0.82 7.18 6.41
N GLU A 82 -2.07 6.83 6.66
CA GLU A 82 -2.60 6.51 7.98
C GLU A 82 -2.99 5.03 8.04
N LEU A 83 -2.60 4.34 9.10
CA LEU A 83 -2.95 2.95 9.36
C LEU A 83 -3.69 2.89 10.70
N LYS A 84 -4.90 2.35 10.68
CA LYS A 84 -5.68 2.03 11.89
C LYS A 84 -5.84 0.52 11.98
N LEU A 85 -5.64 -0.05 13.17
CA LEU A 85 -5.91 -1.46 13.45
C LEU A 85 -6.26 -1.65 14.92
N GLU A 86 -6.85 -2.79 15.24
CA GLU A 86 -7.04 -3.25 16.62
C GLU A 86 -6.06 -4.37 16.90
N TYR A 87 -5.43 -4.33 18.09
CA TYR A 87 -4.55 -5.39 18.56
C TYR A 87 -4.91 -5.84 19.98
N LYS A 88 -4.57 -7.09 20.26
CA LYS A 88 -4.51 -7.68 21.59
C LYS A 88 -3.21 -8.46 21.72
N ILE A 89 -2.60 -8.45 22.90
CA ILE A 89 -1.38 -9.19 23.19
C ILE A 89 -1.46 -9.86 24.56
N VAL A 90 -0.94 -11.08 24.64
CA VAL A 90 -0.69 -11.83 25.88
C VAL A 90 0.75 -12.30 25.86
N GLY A 91 1.53 -11.86 26.85
CA GLY A 91 2.97 -12.12 26.93
C GLY A 91 3.81 -11.41 25.86
N GLY A 92 5.09 -11.22 26.14
CA GLY A 92 6.07 -10.73 25.17
C GLY A 92 5.88 -9.28 24.69
N ASN A 93 6.58 -8.98 23.60
CA ASN A 93 6.59 -7.69 22.88
C ASN A 93 6.33 -8.00 21.40
N SER A 94 5.62 -7.11 20.71
CA SER A 94 5.35 -7.18 19.28
C SER A 94 5.41 -5.77 18.68
N GLY A 95 5.24 -5.68 17.38
CA GLY A 95 5.23 -4.42 16.69
C GLY A 95 4.62 -4.51 15.30
N ILE A 96 4.26 -3.35 14.80
CA ILE A 96 3.80 -3.15 13.43
C ILE A 96 4.97 -2.53 12.66
N GLN A 97 5.56 -3.30 11.76
CA GLN A 97 6.58 -2.80 10.84
C GLN A 97 5.94 -1.97 9.74
N TYR A 98 6.51 -0.82 9.42
CA TYR A 98 6.04 0.00 8.31
C TYR A 98 7.20 0.71 7.61
N ARG A 99 7.02 0.99 6.32
CA ARG A 99 8.08 1.53 5.42
C ARG A 99 9.41 0.81 5.57
N SER A 100 9.33 -0.47 5.89
CA SER A 100 10.48 -1.27 6.25
C SER A 100 11.00 -2.03 5.04
N GLU A 101 12.15 -2.65 5.23
CA GLU A 101 12.77 -3.55 4.28
C GLU A 101 12.52 -4.97 4.76
N GLU A 102 12.07 -5.83 3.86
CA GLU A 102 12.06 -7.26 4.11
C GLU A 102 13.45 -7.84 3.81
N LEU A 103 13.92 -8.68 4.72
CA LEU A 103 15.10 -9.51 4.60
C LEU A 103 14.64 -10.98 4.43
N ASP A 104 15.59 -11.89 4.26
CA ASP A 104 15.29 -13.31 4.16
C ASP A 104 14.62 -13.86 5.44
N ASP A 105 13.92 -14.99 5.30
CA ASP A 105 13.30 -15.76 6.38
C ASP A 105 12.24 -14.98 7.19
N PHE A 106 11.42 -14.21 6.48
CA PHE A 106 10.35 -13.40 7.07
C PHE A 106 10.87 -12.43 8.15
N VAL A 107 12.03 -11.83 7.94
CA VAL A 107 12.62 -10.85 8.86
C VAL A 107 12.43 -9.45 8.27
N ALA A 108 12.09 -8.47 9.12
CA ALA A 108 12.01 -7.08 8.70
C ALA A 108 13.11 -6.22 9.34
N LYS A 109 13.42 -5.10 8.69
CA LYS A 109 14.32 -4.05 9.18
C LYS A 109 13.73 -2.68 8.87
N GLY A 110 13.65 -1.81 9.88
CA GLY A 110 13.11 -0.45 9.71
C GLY A 110 12.11 -0.09 10.80
N TYR A 111 11.30 0.94 10.55
CA TYR A 111 10.41 1.52 11.55
C TYR A 111 9.40 0.51 12.09
N GLN A 112 9.20 0.57 13.39
CA GLN A 112 8.30 -0.28 14.16
C GLN A 112 7.47 0.58 15.12
N ALA A 113 6.18 0.30 15.13
CA ALA A 113 5.25 0.78 16.15
C ALA A 113 5.03 -0.33 17.17
N ASP A 114 5.67 -0.22 18.34
CA ASP A 114 5.70 -1.29 19.34
C ASP A 114 4.43 -1.35 20.18
N PHE A 115 4.06 -2.56 20.56
CA PHE A 115 3.09 -2.86 21.61
C PHE A 115 3.50 -4.14 22.35
N GLU A 116 3.32 -4.16 23.66
CA GLU A 116 3.74 -5.26 24.52
C GLU A 116 2.73 -5.57 25.62
N ALA A 117 2.88 -6.74 26.25
CA ALA A 117 2.16 -7.08 27.47
C ALA A 117 2.72 -6.33 28.70
N GLY A 118 3.96 -5.83 28.63
CA GLY A 118 4.62 -4.99 29.64
C GLY A 118 4.19 -3.51 29.62
N ASP A 119 4.82 -2.70 30.48
CA ASP A 119 4.47 -1.28 30.69
C ASP A 119 5.48 -0.28 30.11
N THR A 120 6.47 -0.76 29.36
CA THR A 120 7.66 0.00 28.95
C THR A 120 7.59 0.47 27.50
N TYR A 121 7.30 -0.44 26.58
CA TYR A 121 7.53 -0.25 25.13
C TYR A 121 6.26 0.03 24.33
N SER A 122 5.06 -0.21 24.87
CA SER A 122 3.82 0.07 24.13
C SER A 122 3.71 1.55 23.75
N GLY A 123 3.69 1.82 22.45
CA GLY A 123 3.56 3.16 21.89
C GLY A 123 4.88 3.88 21.61
N ILE A 124 6.05 3.24 21.78
CA ILE A 124 7.32 3.81 21.33
C ILE A 124 7.43 3.81 19.80
N ASN A 125 8.39 4.56 19.28
CA ASN A 125 8.84 4.42 17.90
C ASN A 125 10.22 3.76 17.92
N TYR A 126 10.33 2.58 17.33
CA TYR A 126 11.55 1.77 17.29
C TYR A 126 11.99 1.53 15.85
N GLU A 127 13.24 1.18 15.64
CA GLU A 127 13.78 0.78 14.35
C GLU A 127 14.50 -0.56 14.44
N GLU A 128 13.81 -1.60 13.99
CA GLU A 128 14.28 -2.98 14.01
C GLU A 128 15.52 -3.12 13.14
N LYS A 129 16.56 -3.76 13.71
CA LYS A 129 17.87 -3.96 13.06
C LYS A 129 18.47 -2.66 12.49
N GLY A 130 18.14 -1.52 13.10
CA GLY A 130 18.59 -0.20 12.70
C GLY A 130 19.03 0.64 13.89
N ARG A 131 18.49 1.86 14.00
CA ARG A 131 18.87 2.84 15.03
C ARG A 131 18.38 2.53 16.44
N GLY A 132 17.51 1.55 16.63
CA GLY A 132 16.92 1.23 17.94
C GLY A 132 15.76 2.17 18.29
N ILE A 133 15.64 2.58 19.56
CA ILE A 133 14.55 3.47 19.99
C ILE A 133 14.73 4.86 19.37
N LEU A 134 13.78 5.26 18.52
CA LEU A 134 13.72 6.59 17.90
C LEU A 134 13.02 7.60 18.81
N ALA A 135 11.95 7.19 19.48
CA ALA A 135 11.27 8.00 20.49
C ALA A 135 10.65 7.11 21.58
N ASN A 136 10.86 7.46 22.85
CA ASN A 136 10.12 6.82 23.94
C ASN A 136 8.68 7.36 23.99
N ARG A 137 7.82 6.63 24.72
CA ARG A 137 6.45 7.09 24.95
C ARG A 137 6.44 8.43 25.68
N GLY A 138 5.62 9.35 25.18
CA GLY A 138 5.50 10.72 25.66
C GLY A 138 6.49 11.70 25.01
N GLN A 139 7.29 11.27 24.03
CA GLN A 139 8.32 12.11 23.42
C GLN A 139 8.05 12.46 21.96
N LYS A 140 8.43 13.71 21.62
CA LYS A 140 8.69 14.15 20.26
C LYS A 140 10.19 14.25 20.05
N VAL A 141 10.71 13.56 19.05
CA VAL A 141 12.16 13.45 18.81
C VAL A 141 12.50 13.79 17.36
N GLU A 142 13.52 14.62 17.18
CA GLU A 142 14.21 14.76 15.90
C GLU A 142 15.33 13.71 15.83
N VAL A 143 15.25 12.80 14.86
CA VAL A 143 16.22 11.70 14.72
C VAL A 143 17.10 11.89 13.49
N TYR A 144 18.33 11.41 13.56
CA TYR A 144 19.35 11.52 12.52
C TYR A 144 19.94 10.14 12.19
N ASP A 145 20.83 10.07 11.20
CA ASP A 145 21.51 8.82 10.83
C ASP A 145 22.43 8.32 11.97
N ASP A 146 23.09 9.24 12.70
CA ASP A 146 23.80 8.96 13.94
C ASP A 146 22.88 9.22 15.15
N PRO A 147 22.46 8.19 15.90
CA PRO A 147 21.58 8.34 17.06
C PRO A 147 22.11 9.29 18.14
N LYS A 148 23.43 9.53 18.19
CA LYS A 148 24.02 10.49 19.14
C LYS A 148 23.60 11.94 18.87
N GLN A 149 23.12 12.23 17.66
CA GLN A 149 22.66 13.56 17.26
C GLN A 149 21.16 13.75 17.50
N ASN A 150 20.44 12.71 17.90
CA ASN A 150 19.00 12.77 18.17
C ASN A 150 18.71 13.81 19.26
N LYS A 151 17.59 14.54 19.08
CA LYS A 151 17.17 15.60 20.00
C LYS A 151 15.73 15.35 20.42
N VAL A 152 15.50 15.16 21.71
CA VAL A 152 14.15 15.25 22.28
C VAL A 152 13.73 16.72 22.20
N LEU A 153 12.76 17.01 21.35
CA LEU A 153 12.25 18.36 21.15
C LEU A 153 11.21 18.71 22.22
N GLU A 154 10.43 17.71 22.63
CA GLU A 154 9.34 17.86 23.59
C GLU A 154 9.09 16.55 24.33
N THR A 155 8.80 16.62 25.62
CA THR A 155 8.15 15.55 26.37
C THR A 155 6.71 16.01 26.64
N PHE A 156 5.76 15.51 25.85
CA PHE A 156 4.37 15.99 25.85
C PHE A 156 3.48 15.24 26.85
N GLY A 157 3.98 14.18 27.49
CA GLY A 157 3.23 13.44 28.50
C GLY A 157 4.11 12.52 29.32
N ASP A 158 3.66 12.21 30.53
CA ASP A 158 4.31 11.20 31.38
C ASP A 158 4.08 9.80 30.81
N SER A 159 5.11 8.95 30.85
CA SER A 159 5.04 7.62 30.26
C SER A 159 4.04 6.72 31.01
N ALA A 160 3.97 6.80 32.34
CA ALA A 160 3.06 5.98 33.13
C ALA A 160 1.60 6.46 32.97
N GLU A 161 1.39 7.77 32.84
CA GLU A 161 0.08 8.33 32.50
C GLU A 161 -0.42 7.81 31.14
N ILE A 162 0.40 7.89 30.09
CA ILE A 162 0.02 7.37 28.77
C ILE A 162 -0.20 5.84 28.81
N GLN A 163 0.64 5.08 29.53
CA GLN A 163 0.45 3.63 29.73
C GLN A 163 -0.91 3.29 30.33
N SER A 164 -1.43 4.14 31.22
CA SER A 164 -2.69 3.86 31.91
C SER A 164 -3.91 3.79 30.97
N HIS A 165 -3.78 4.33 29.75
CA HIS A 165 -4.79 4.24 28.71
C HIS A 165 -4.70 2.95 27.88
N ILE A 166 -3.62 2.17 28.01
CA ILE A 166 -3.38 0.95 27.22
C ILE A 166 -3.86 -0.25 28.05
N LYS A 167 -4.86 -0.96 27.53
CA LYS A 167 -5.51 -2.07 28.23
C LYS A 167 -4.61 -3.31 28.17
N LYS A 168 -4.47 -3.99 29.31
CA LYS A 168 -3.76 -5.26 29.42
C LYS A 168 -4.62 -6.41 28.94
N GLU A 169 -4.05 -7.27 28.10
CA GLU A 169 -4.67 -8.51 27.61
C GLU A 169 -6.07 -8.33 26.98
N ASP A 170 -6.36 -7.11 26.52
CA ASP A 170 -7.62 -6.70 25.91
C ASP A 170 -7.35 -5.90 24.63
N TRP A 171 -8.40 -5.61 23.87
CA TRP A 171 -8.33 -4.91 22.60
C TRP A 171 -8.00 -3.42 22.78
N ASN A 172 -6.99 -3.00 22.02
CA ASN A 172 -6.52 -1.62 21.89
C ASN A 172 -6.52 -1.20 20.42
N ASP A 173 -6.86 0.06 20.17
CA ASP A 173 -6.72 0.68 18.85
C ASP A 173 -5.30 1.20 18.69
N TYR A 174 -4.66 0.92 17.56
CA TYR A 174 -3.40 1.54 17.15
C TYR A 174 -3.64 2.40 15.91
N HIS A 175 -3.14 3.63 15.93
CA HIS A 175 -3.15 4.54 14.78
C HIS A 175 -1.74 5.05 14.51
N ILE A 176 -1.23 4.74 13.32
CA ILE A 176 0.06 5.20 12.81
C ILE A 176 -0.20 6.22 11.71
N ILE A 177 0.46 7.38 11.79
CA ILE A 177 0.47 8.39 10.74
C ILE A 177 1.91 8.56 10.29
N ALA A 178 2.18 8.28 9.02
CA ALA A 178 3.49 8.50 8.41
C ALA A 178 3.32 9.43 7.21
N LYS A 179 3.84 10.66 7.31
CA LYS A 179 3.74 11.68 6.25
C LYS A 179 5.06 12.39 6.08
N GLY A 180 5.63 12.37 4.88
CA GLY A 180 6.98 12.87 4.69
C GLY A 180 7.97 12.08 5.54
N ASN A 181 8.73 12.80 6.35
CA ASN A 181 9.60 12.24 7.39
C ASN A 181 9.00 12.36 8.81
N HIS A 182 7.71 12.63 8.93
CA HIS A 182 7.01 12.80 10.20
C HIS A 182 6.20 11.54 10.52
N LEU A 183 6.50 10.91 11.66
CA LEU A 183 5.90 9.66 12.12
C LEU A 183 5.21 9.90 13.46
N ILE A 184 3.94 9.53 13.58
CA ILE A 184 3.15 9.70 14.81
C ILE A 184 2.49 8.36 15.14
N HIS A 185 2.64 7.93 16.39
CA HIS A 185 1.95 6.77 16.93
C HIS A 185 0.91 7.22 17.95
N MET A 186 -0.24 6.57 17.95
CA MET A 186 -1.31 6.76 18.92
C MET A 186 -1.91 5.41 19.31
N ILE A 187 -2.25 5.24 20.58
CA ILE A 187 -2.94 4.06 21.09
C ILE A 187 -4.19 4.53 21.85
N ASN A 188 -5.35 3.96 21.54
CA ASN A 188 -6.65 4.34 22.11
C ASN A 188 -6.93 5.86 22.03
N GLY A 189 -6.54 6.49 20.91
CA GLY A 189 -6.72 7.92 20.68
C GLY A 189 -5.71 8.84 21.40
N VAL A 190 -4.79 8.29 22.21
CA VAL A 190 -3.76 9.06 22.91
C VAL A 190 -2.46 9.02 22.10
N LYS A 191 -1.89 10.18 21.78
CA LYS A 191 -0.57 10.26 21.12
C LYS A 191 0.50 9.65 22.03
N THR A 192 1.24 8.67 21.53
CA THR A 192 2.27 7.95 22.31
C THR A 192 3.67 8.35 21.91
N SER A 193 3.96 8.60 20.63
CA SER A 193 5.28 9.07 20.19
C SER A 193 5.18 9.89 18.91
N GLU A 194 6.15 10.79 18.70
CA GLU A 194 6.26 11.62 17.50
C GLU A 194 7.74 11.70 17.07
N VAL A 195 8.03 11.41 15.81
CA VAL A 195 9.38 11.41 15.25
C VAL A 195 9.44 12.28 14.00
N ILE A 196 10.43 13.17 13.93
CA ILE A 196 10.82 13.87 12.71
C ILE A 196 12.17 13.32 12.27
N ASP A 197 12.19 12.52 11.21
CA ASP A 197 13.40 11.87 10.73
C ASP A 197 14.19 12.76 9.77
N LYS A 198 15.29 13.34 10.28
CA LYS A 198 16.23 14.16 9.52
C LYS A 198 17.38 13.33 8.94
N GLY A 199 17.34 12.00 9.06
CA GLY A 199 18.28 11.10 8.39
C GLY A 199 18.25 11.29 6.88
N THR A 200 19.41 11.17 6.26
CA THR A 200 19.59 11.26 4.81
C THR A 200 19.71 9.89 4.16
N GLU A 201 20.25 8.91 4.89
CA GLU A 201 20.45 7.54 4.40
C GLU A 201 19.48 6.54 5.03
N LYS A 202 19.20 6.69 6.33
CA LYS A 202 18.37 5.75 7.09
C LYS A 202 16.89 6.12 7.10
N SER A 203 16.55 7.35 6.73
CA SER A 203 15.16 7.77 6.60
C SER A 203 14.48 7.05 5.43
N ARG A 204 13.33 6.42 5.68
CA ARG A 204 12.58 5.66 4.67
C ARG A 204 11.27 6.35 4.32
N ARG A 205 11.03 6.52 3.01
CA ARG A 205 9.79 7.10 2.46
C ARG A 205 8.82 6.07 1.91
N LYS A 206 9.27 4.84 1.67
CA LYS A 206 8.44 3.72 1.24
C LYS A 206 8.98 2.38 1.78
N GLY A 207 8.15 1.36 1.83
CA GLY A 207 8.56 -0.02 2.16
C GLY A 207 7.40 -0.88 2.68
N VAL A 208 7.70 -2.09 3.15
CA VAL A 208 6.70 -3.09 3.50
C VAL A 208 5.96 -2.78 4.81
N LEU A 209 4.79 -3.42 4.97
CA LEU A 209 4.00 -3.52 6.20
C LEU A 209 4.09 -4.95 6.73
N ALA A 210 4.35 -5.12 8.03
CA ALA A 210 4.34 -6.46 8.64
C ALA A 210 3.95 -6.45 10.12
N LEU A 211 3.47 -7.58 10.62
CA LEU A 211 3.16 -7.81 12.03
C LEU A 211 4.23 -8.72 12.64
N GLN A 212 4.70 -8.45 13.85
CA GLN A 212 5.79 -9.20 14.49
C GLN A 212 5.29 -10.27 15.48
N VAL A 213 5.94 -11.43 15.51
CA VAL A 213 6.09 -12.21 16.74
C VAL A 213 7.56 -12.25 17.14
N HIS A 214 7.83 -12.01 18.42
CA HIS A 214 9.17 -11.79 18.93
C HIS A 214 9.79 -13.10 19.43
N ALA A 215 11.12 -13.22 19.30
CA ALA A 215 11.87 -14.32 19.90
C ALA A 215 11.96 -14.16 21.42
N GLY A 216 11.65 -15.20 22.19
CA GLY A 216 11.70 -15.12 23.65
C GLY A 216 10.61 -15.96 24.32
N PRO A 217 10.15 -15.54 25.51
CA PRO A 217 9.06 -16.21 26.21
C PRO A 217 7.81 -16.35 25.32
N PRO A 218 6.96 -17.36 25.59
CA PRO A 218 5.70 -17.55 24.87
C PRO A 218 4.88 -16.27 24.80
N MET A 219 4.35 -16.00 23.62
CA MET A 219 3.49 -14.85 23.38
C MET A 219 2.42 -15.17 22.35
N GLN A 220 1.35 -14.38 22.40
CA GLN A 220 0.31 -14.43 21.39
C GLN A 220 -0.23 -13.04 21.13
N ILE A 221 -0.40 -12.72 19.85
CA ILE A 221 -1.05 -11.50 19.39
C ILE A 221 -2.28 -11.84 18.55
N TRP A 222 -3.24 -10.93 18.56
CA TRP A 222 -4.37 -10.91 17.65
C TRP A 222 -4.45 -9.52 17.05
N VAL A 223 -4.58 -9.44 15.73
CA VAL A 223 -4.69 -8.17 15.01
C VAL A 223 -5.85 -8.25 14.04
N LYS A 224 -6.74 -7.25 14.05
CA LYS A 224 -7.91 -7.18 13.17
C LYS A 224 -8.25 -5.74 12.80
N ASN A 225 -9.26 -5.56 11.96
CA ASN A 225 -9.74 -4.25 11.52
C ASN A 225 -8.61 -3.38 10.94
N ILE A 226 -7.69 -4.03 10.19
CA ILE A 226 -6.53 -3.38 9.58
C ILE A 226 -7.01 -2.56 8.38
N ARG A 227 -6.89 -1.24 8.51
CA ARG A 227 -7.42 -0.25 7.57
C ARG A 227 -6.35 0.76 7.21
N LEU A 228 -6.19 0.97 5.91
CA LEU A 228 -5.17 1.83 5.33
C LEU A 228 -5.83 3.01 4.61
N LYS A 229 -5.26 4.20 4.80
CA LYS A 229 -5.59 5.40 4.04
C LYS A 229 -4.30 5.98 3.47
N ARG A 230 -4.22 6.11 2.15
CA ARG A 230 -3.09 6.77 1.50
C ARG A 230 -3.19 8.29 1.69
N LEU A 231 -2.06 8.91 1.99
CA LEU A 231 -1.93 10.36 2.08
C LEU A 231 -1.21 10.89 0.84
N PRO A 232 -1.59 12.09 0.34
CA PRO A 232 -0.77 12.79 -0.64
C PRO A 232 0.63 13.04 -0.08
N LEU A 233 1.67 12.77 -0.88
CA LEU A 233 3.06 12.92 -0.44
C LEU A 233 3.40 14.37 -0.08
N GLY A 234 2.75 15.33 -0.74
CA GLY A 234 2.87 16.77 -0.46
C GLY A 234 4.16 17.41 -0.97
N ASP A 235 5.32 16.82 -0.68
CA ASP A 235 6.64 17.28 -1.11
C ASP A 235 7.11 16.64 -2.43
N LYS A 236 6.46 15.55 -2.87
CA LYS A 236 6.81 14.77 -4.05
C LYS A 236 5.58 14.47 -4.90
N LYS A 237 5.82 14.19 -6.19
CA LYS A 237 4.82 13.57 -7.07
C LYS A 237 4.88 12.06 -6.97
N LYS A 238 3.72 11.41 -6.91
CA LYS A 238 3.60 9.95 -6.91
C LYS A 238 3.31 9.43 -8.30
N VAL A 239 4.15 8.53 -8.80
CA VAL A 239 3.89 7.80 -10.05
C VAL A 239 3.73 6.32 -9.77
N VAL A 240 2.59 5.76 -10.18
CA VAL A 240 2.27 4.34 -9.99
C VAL A 240 2.41 3.62 -11.32
N PHE A 241 3.27 2.61 -11.37
CA PHE A 241 3.45 1.74 -12.52
C PHE A 241 2.67 0.45 -12.31
N VAL A 242 1.92 0.04 -13.34
CA VAL A 242 1.17 -1.21 -13.38
C VAL A 242 1.60 -1.99 -14.61
N ALA A 243 2.11 -3.19 -14.38
CA ALA A 243 2.53 -4.10 -15.44
C ALA A 243 1.47 -5.16 -15.71
N GLY A 244 1.17 -5.40 -16.99
CA GLY A 244 0.36 -6.53 -17.43
C GLY A 244 1.08 -7.87 -17.24
N SER A 245 0.35 -8.96 -17.41
CA SER A 245 0.94 -10.30 -17.38
C SER A 245 1.93 -10.51 -18.53
N PRO A 246 2.95 -11.37 -18.37
CA PRO A 246 3.76 -11.85 -19.48
C PRO A 246 2.87 -12.56 -20.50
N SER A 247 2.98 -12.18 -21.77
CA SER A 247 2.16 -12.73 -22.85
C SER A 247 2.94 -13.47 -23.92
N HIS A 248 4.27 -13.38 -23.89
CA HIS A 248 5.17 -13.96 -24.88
C HIS A 248 6.29 -14.79 -24.21
N GLY A 249 7.16 -15.37 -25.02
CA GLY A 249 8.31 -16.14 -24.55
C GLY A 249 9.31 -15.28 -23.76
N TYR A 250 10.21 -15.95 -23.05
CA TYR A 250 11.22 -15.30 -22.21
C TYR A 250 11.96 -14.16 -22.93
N GLY A 251 11.98 -12.98 -22.31
CA GLY A 251 12.62 -11.78 -22.85
C GLY A 251 11.77 -10.99 -23.85
N GLN A 252 10.51 -11.37 -24.06
CA GLN A 252 9.55 -10.65 -24.89
C GLN A 252 8.36 -10.23 -24.03
N HIS A 253 7.86 -9.00 -24.21
CA HIS A 253 6.70 -8.45 -23.46
C HIS A 253 6.91 -8.53 -21.94
N GLU A 254 8.13 -8.25 -21.48
CA GLU A 254 8.52 -8.23 -20.07
C GLU A 254 8.05 -6.93 -19.40
N HIS A 255 6.73 -6.75 -19.31
CA HIS A 255 6.09 -5.54 -18.79
C HIS A 255 6.59 -5.16 -17.39
N ASN A 256 6.75 -6.15 -16.50
CA ASN A 256 7.27 -5.94 -15.14
C ASN A 256 8.70 -5.38 -15.14
N ALA A 257 9.60 -6.02 -15.87
CA ALA A 257 10.98 -5.55 -15.96
C ALA A 257 11.04 -4.14 -16.56
N GLY A 258 10.21 -3.86 -17.56
CA GLY A 258 10.07 -2.55 -18.16
C GLY A 258 9.60 -1.48 -17.17
N CYS A 259 8.56 -1.76 -16.38
CA CYS A 259 8.09 -0.85 -15.33
C CYS A 259 9.16 -0.59 -14.27
N LEU A 260 9.89 -1.62 -13.83
CA LEU A 260 10.99 -1.46 -12.86
C LEU A 260 12.11 -0.57 -13.41
N LEU A 261 12.52 -0.80 -14.67
CA LEU A 261 13.57 -0.01 -15.31
C LEU A 261 13.14 1.44 -15.49
N LEU A 262 11.92 1.68 -15.98
CA LEU A 262 11.39 3.02 -16.20
C LEU A 262 11.18 3.78 -14.89
N ALA A 263 10.68 3.11 -13.85
CA ALA A 263 10.55 3.68 -12.52
C ALA A 263 11.93 4.12 -11.98
N SER A 264 12.95 3.26 -12.09
CA SER A 264 14.32 3.57 -11.68
C SER A 264 14.91 4.75 -12.47
N ALA A 265 14.77 4.75 -13.80
CA ALA A 265 15.27 5.83 -14.65
C ALA A 265 14.56 7.17 -14.38
N LEU A 266 13.26 7.11 -14.05
CA LEU A 266 12.48 8.28 -13.68
C LEU A 266 12.92 8.85 -12.32
N GLU A 267 13.14 8.00 -11.32
CA GLU A 267 13.69 8.42 -10.03
C GLU A 267 15.12 8.99 -10.17
N GLU A 268 15.97 8.39 -11.00
CA GLU A 268 17.34 8.89 -11.25
C GLU A 268 17.36 10.25 -11.95
N SER A 269 16.47 10.46 -12.93
CA SER A 269 16.42 11.69 -13.73
C SER A 269 15.74 12.86 -13.03
N VAL A 270 14.69 12.60 -12.25
CA VAL A 270 13.88 13.63 -11.58
C VAL A 270 14.33 13.85 -10.13
N GLY A 271 14.96 12.86 -9.53
CA GLY A 271 15.51 12.93 -8.18
C GLY A 271 14.43 13.02 -7.11
N ASP A 272 14.63 13.93 -6.15
CA ASP A 272 13.80 14.04 -4.95
C ASP A 272 12.40 14.60 -5.19
N GLN A 273 12.03 15.00 -6.41
CA GLN A 273 10.70 15.51 -6.71
C GLN A 273 9.66 14.41 -6.98
N ILE A 274 10.09 13.15 -7.14
CA ILE A 274 9.21 12.03 -7.46
C ILE A 274 9.39 10.86 -6.49
N LEU A 275 8.35 10.04 -6.37
CA LEU A 275 8.39 8.73 -5.73
C LEU A 275 7.61 7.76 -6.61
N THR A 276 8.21 6.63 -6.95
CA THR A 276 7.56 5.61 -7.75
C THR A 276 7.15 4.39 -6.91
N THR A 277 6.04 3.75 -7.31
CA THR A 277 5.69 2.39 -6.88
C THR A 277 5.40 1.56 -8.12
N VAL A 278 5.90 0.33 -8.12
CA VAL A 278 5.67 -0.63 -9.20
C VAL A 278 4.88 -1.81 -8.63
N TYR A 279 3.63 -1.96 -9.08
CA TYR A 279 2.84 -3.14 -8.76
C TYR A 279 3.24 -4.28 -9.68
N ARG A 280 3.64 -5.39 -9.06
CA ARG A 280 4.25 -6.56 -9.72
C ARG A 280 3.30 -7.75 -9.79
N ASP A 281 2.00 -7.50 -9.64
CA ASP A 281 0.94 -8.51 -9.61
C ASP A 281 0.73 -9.24 -10.95
N ASN A 282 1.46 -8.86 -12.01
CA ASN A 282 1.24 -9.34 -13.38
C ASN A 282 -0.21 -9.05 -13.81
N GLY A 283 -0.74 -7.87 -13.50
CA GLY A 283 -2.14 -7.53 -13.74
C GLY A 283 -2.57 -6.30 -12.95
N TYR A 284 -3.89 -6.12 -12.82
CA TYR A 284 -4.45 -5.07 -11.99
C TYR A 284 -3.98 -5.22 -10.53
N PRO A 285 -3.56 -4.14 -9.84
CA PRO A 285 -3.04 -4.25 -8.49
C PRO A 285 -4.01 -4.90 -7.51
N LYS A 286 -3.49 -5.75 -6.62
CA LYS A 286 -4.29 -6.34 -5.53
C LYS A 286 -4.48 -5.39 -4.37
N ASP A 287 -3.55 -4.45 -4.16
CA ASP A 287 -3.69 -3.39 -3.17
C ASP A 287 -4.92 -2.53 -3.51
N PRO A 288 -5.97 -2.55 -2.67
CA PRO A 288 -7.20 -1.84 -2.97
C PRO A 288 -7.04 -0.31 -2.87
N THR A 289 -5.88 0.16 -2.38
CA THR A 289 -5.52 1.58 -2.26
C THR A 289 -4.49 2.03 -3.28
N ALA A 290 -4.14 1.17 -4.26
CA ALA A 290 -2.98 1.33 -5.12
C ALA A 290 -2.86 2.68 -5.84
N PHE A 291 -4.00 3.30 -6.14
CA PHE A 291 -4.06 4.54 -6.89
C PHE A 291 -4.41 5.76 -6.03
N ASP A 292 -4.65 5.60 -4.73
CA ASP A 292 -5.34 6.63 -3.93
C ASP A 292 -4.59 7.94 -3.77
N ASN A 293 -3.26 7.89 -3.74
CA ASN A 293 -2.40 9.07 -3.69
C ASN A 293 -1.57 9.26 -4.98
N ALA A 294 -1.94 8.61 -6.08
CA ALA A 294 -1.23 8.74 -7.36
C ALA A 294 -1.46 10.13 -7.99
N ASP A 295 -0.38 10.80 -8.40
CA ASP A 295 -0.46 11.97 -9.29
C ASP A 295 -0.47 11.54 -10.76
N ALA A 296 0.22 10.43 -11.09
CA ALA A 296 0.17 9.81 -12.40
C ALA A 296 0.22 8.29 -12.31
N ILE A 297 -0.37 7.62 -13.29
CA ILE A 297 -0.39 6.18 -13.45
C ILE A 297 0.19 5.84 -14.83
N VAL A 298 1.13 4.90 -14.84
CA VAL A 298 1.73 4.34 -16.04
C VAL A 298 1.26 2.90 -16.16
N VAL A 299 0.56 2.59 -17.25
CA VAL A 299 0.10 1.25 -17.56
C VAL A 299 0.93 0.70 -18.70
N TYR A 300 1.63 -0.40 -18.44
CA TYR A 300 2.42 -1.11 -19.44
C TYR A 300 1.88 -2.54 -19.56
N CYS A 301 1.13 -2.81 -20.62
CA CYS A 301 0.55 -4.13 -20.87
C CYS A 301 0.25 -4.33 -22.36
N ASP A 302 -0.30 -5.50 -22.68
CA ASP A 302 -0.91 -5.74 -23.99
C ASP A 302 -2.18 -4.89 -24.18
N GLY A 303 -2.56 -4.72 -25.44
CA GLY A 303 -3.75 -4.01 -25.86
C GLY A 303 -4.94 -4.91 -26.17
N GLY A 304 -5.92 -4.33 -26.87
CA GLY A 304 -7.10 -5.03 -27.34
C GLY A 304 -7.85 -5.69 -26.19
N GLY A 305 -8.31 -6.92 -26.37
CA GLY A 305 -9.00 -7.67 -25.31
C GLY A 305 -8.13 -8.05 -24.10
N GLY A 306 -6.80 -7.96 -24.21
CA GLY A 306 -5.85 -8.30 -23.15
C GLY A 306 -5.52 -7.12 -22.21
N HIS A 307 -6.06 -5.93 -22.47
CA HIS A 307 -5.72 -4.77 -21.67
C HIS A 307 -6.25 -4.88 -20.23
N LEU A 308 -5.35 -4.71 -19.25
CA LEU A 308 -5.64 -4.97 -17.83
C LEU A 308 -6.72 -4.08 -17.19
N LEU A 309 -7.08 -2.93 -17.79
CA LEU A 309 -8.08 -2.01 -17.25
C LEU A 309 -9.50 -2.33 -17.71
N LEU A 310 -9.67 -3.21 -18.71
CA LEU A 310 -10.99 -3.48 -19.29
C LEU A 310 -11.98 -4.10 -18.29
N SER A 311 -11.49 -4.93 -17.36
CA SER A 311 -12.31 -5.52 -16.30
C SER A 311 -12.58 -4.55 -15.13
N HIS A 312 -11.97 -3.36 -15.13
CA HIS A 312 -11.99 -2.41 -14.02
C HIS A 312 -12.38 -0.99 -14.47
N LEU A 313 -13.10 -0.85 -15.59
CA LEU A 313 -13.38 0.48 -16.16
C LEU A 313 -14.13 1.40 -15.19
N LYS A 314 -15.09 0.88 -14.43
CA LYS A 314 -15.90 1.69 -13.50
C LYS A 314 -15.09 2.14 -12.28
N GLU A 315 -14.24 1.26 -11.78
CA GLU A 315 -13.35 1.51 -10.66
C GLU A 315 -12.28 2.52 -11.07
N PHE A 316 -11.66 2.32 -12.23
CA PHE A 316 -10.62 3.17 -12.76
C PHE A 316 -11.14 4.53 -13.22
N ASP A 317 -12.39 4.63 -13.70
CA ASP A 317 -13.02 5.91 -14.00
C ASP A 317 -13.08 6.84 -12.78
N LYS A 318 -13.32 6.29 -11.58
CA LYS A 318 -13.29 7.07 -10.34
C LYS A 318 -11.89 7.62 -10.07
N VAL A 319 -10.84 6.85 -10.38
CA VAL A 319 -9.44 7.28 -10.26
C VAL A 319 -9.18 8.43 -11.23
N MET A 320 -9.54 8.28 -12.50
CA MET A 320 -9.30 9.30 -13.53
C MET A 320 -10.07 10.59 -13.28
N LYS A 321 -11.30 10.51 -12.73
CA LYS A 321 -12.09 11.70 -12.33
C LYS A 321 -11.45 12.54 -11.23
N ARG A 322 -10.46 12.02 -10.49
CA ARG A 322 -9.66 12.82 -9.54
C ARG A 322 -8.61 13.70 -10.24
N GLY A 323 -8.46 13.59 -11.57
CA GLY A 323 -7.47 14.35 -12.35
C GLY A 323 -6.07 13.74 -12.33
N VAL A 324 -5.97 12.43 -12.08
CA VAL A 324 -4.71 11.68 -12.15
C VAL A 324 -4.24 11.60 -13.60
N GLY A 325 -2.94 11.81 -13.86
CA GLY A 325 -2.38 11.62 -15.20
C GLY A 325 -2.35 10.14 -15.60
N LEU A 326 -2.62 9.82 -16.86
CA LEU A 326 -2.50 8.46 -17.39
C LEU A 326 -1.50 8.43 -18.54
N ALA A 327 -0.58 7.46 -18.50
CA ALA A 327 0.27 7.11 -19.62
C ALA A 327 0.11 5.61 -19.92
N CYS A 328 -0.16 5.28 -21.18
CA CYS A 328 -0.14 3.90 -21.68
C CYS A 328 1.13 3.66 -22.48
N LEU A 329 1.82 2.56 -22.20
CA LEU A 329 3.04 2.15 -22.90
C LEU A 329 2.79 0.88 -23.69
N HIS A 330 3.52 0.73 -24.80
CA HIS A 330 3.35 -0.39 -25.73
C HIS A 330 1.90 -0.47 -26.25
N TYR A 331 1.35 -1.67 -26.44
CA TYR A 331 0.03 -1.90 -27.00
C TYR A 331 -1.09 -1.51 -26.02
N ALA A 332 -0.81 -1.05 -24.79
CA ALA A 332 -1.82 -0.54 -23.87
C ALA A 332 -2.62 0.68 -24.41
N VAL A 333 -2.22 1.26 -25.55
CA VAL A 333 -3.00 2.30 -26.23
C VAL A 333 -4.06 1.71 -27.20
N GLU A 334 -3.97 0.42 -27.54
CA GLU A 334 -4.98 -0.28 -28.34
C GLU A 334 -6.16 -0.69 -27.48
N ILE A 335 -7.35 -0.17 -27.79
CA ILE A 335 -8.55 -0.33 -26.98
C ILE A 335 -9.73 -0.76 -27.86
N PRO A 336 -10.52 -1.78 -27.44
CA PRO A 336 -11.74 -2.14 -28.13
C PRO A 336 -12.73 -0.97 -28.22
N LYS A 337 -13.36 -0.82 -29.39
CA LYS A 337 -14.44 0.15 -29.59
C LYS A 337 -15.58 -0.04 -28.58
N GLY A 338 -16.36 1.02 -28.39
CA GLY A 338 -17.51 1.01 -27.49
C GLY A 338 -17.19 1.69 -26.17
N ASP A 339 -17.71 1.16 -25.07
CA ASP A 339 -17.54 1.80 -23.76
C ASP A 339 -16.09 1.87 -23.28
N PRO A 340 -15.21 0.88 -23.50
CA PRO A 340 -13.78 1.02 -23.21
C PRO A 340 -13.14 2.15 -24.03
N GLY A 341 -13.38 2.19 -25.34
CA GLY A 341 -12.85 3.24 -26.21
C GLY A 341 -13.30 4.64 -25.79
N LYS A 342 -14.58 4.83 -25.42
CA LYS A 342 -15.07 6.12 -24.88
C LYS A 342 -14.32 6.52 -23.61
N ALA A 343 -14.14 5.56 -22.69
CA ALA A 343 -13.44 5.80 -21.44
C ALA A 343 -11.99 6.24 -21.70
N PHE A 344 -11.25 5.53 -22.56
CA PHE A 344 -9.87 5.90 -22.89
C PHE A 344 -9.76 7.20 -23.71
N LEU A 345 -10.74 7.52 -24.55
CA LEU A 345 -10.80 8.81 -25.20
C LEU A 345 -10.92 9.95 -24.17
N ASP A 346 -11.77 9.77 -23.15
CA ASP A 346 -11.92 10.73 -22.06
C ASP A 346 -10.67 10.79 -21.15
N TRP A 347 -10.00 9.66 -20.92
CA TRP A 347 -8.87 9.55 -20.00
C TRP A 347 -7.52 9.96 -20.61
N LEU A 348 -7.24 9.52 -21.84
CA LEU A 348 -5.95 9.67 -22.53
C LEU A 348 -5.99 10.76 -23.62
N GLY A 349 -7.20 11.15 -24.05
CA GLY A 349 -7.41 12.11 -25.15
C GLY A 349 -7.34 11.47 -26.55
N GLY A 350 -7.16 10.16 -26.63
CA GLY A 350 -7.17 9.38 -27.87
C GLY A 350 -6.69 7.95 -27.64
N TYR A 351 -7.07 7.03 -28.52
CA TYR A 351 -6.65 5.61 -28.44
C TYR A 351 -6.55 5.00 -29.84
N PHE A 352 -5.85 3.87 -29.95
CA PHE A 352 -5.77 3.07 -31.17
C PHE A 352 -7.00 2.17 -31.24
N GLU A 353 -7.83 2.36 -32.25
CA GLU A 353 -8.99 1.52 -32.51
C GLU A 353 -8.70 0.56 -33.67
N THR A 354 -8.80 -0.74 -33.43
CA THR A 354 -8.65 -1.78 -34.45
C THR A 354 -9.60 -1.52 -35.63
N GLU A 355 -9.12 -1.71 -36.86
CA GLU A 355 -9.81 -1.42 -38.13
C GLU A 355 -10.03 0.08 -38.45
N TRP A 356 -9.48 0.99 -37.66
CA TRP A 356 -9.50 2.43 -37.94
C TRP A 356 -8.12 3.08 -37.85
N SER A 357 -7.44 2.86 -36.73
CA SER A 357 -6.08 3.33 -36.49
C SER A 357 -5.08 2.46 -37.23
N VAL A 358 -3.89 3.01 -37.50
CA VAL A 358 -2.86 2.36 -38.31
C VAL A 358 -1.50 2.48 -37.62
N ASN A 359 -0.73 1.39 -37.57
CA ASN A 359 0.59 1.30 -36.91
C ASN A 359 1.72 0.85 -37.88
N PRO A 360 2.01 1.56 -38.98
CA PRO A 360 3.10 1.18 -39.87
C PRO A 360 4.48 1.35 -39.21
N HIS A 361 5.42 0.48 -39.58
CA HIS A 361 6.83 0.66 -39.25
C HIS A 361 7.52 1.47 -40.34
N TRP A 362 8.00 2.68 -40.00
CA TRP A 362 8.71 3.53 -40.95
C TRP A 362 9.60 4.57 -40.26
N ARG A 363 10.40 5.29 -41.04
CA ARG A 363 11.35 6.31 -40.56
C ARG A 363 10.95 7.72 -41.04
N PRO A 364 10.05 8.41 -40.34
CA PRO A 364 9.76 9.82 -40.60
C PRO A 364 10.93 10.74 -40.25
N SER A 365 10.93 11.94 -40.83
CA SER A 365 11.81 13.05 -40.45
C SER A 365 10.94 14.18 -39.90
N PHE A 366 11.11 14.52 -38.63
CA PHE A 366 10.38 15.61 -37.97
C PHE A 366 11.29 16.83 -37.85
N GLU A 367 11.29 17.66 -38.90
CA GLU A 367 12.11 18.88 -38.96
C GLU A 367 11.49 20.04 -38.16
N GLU A 368 10.16 20.08 -38.11
CA GLU A 368 9.40 21.07 -37.36
C GLU A 368 8.57 20.40 -36.27
N ILE A 369 8.78 20.83 -35.02
CA ILE A 369 8.04 20.34 -33.87
C ILE A 369 6.94 21.36 -33.51
N PRO A 370 5.65 20.94 -33.44
CA PRO A 370 4.57 21.84 -33.07
C PRO A 370 4.80 22.50 -31.71
N LYS A 371 4.37 23.75 -31.55
CA LYS A 371 4.42 24.45 -30.26
C LYS A 371 3.29 23.96 -29.35
N HIS A 372 3.57 22.95 -28.53
CA HIS A 372 2.64 22.38 -27.55
C HIS A 372 3.37 22.11 -26.22
N PRO A 373 2.70 22.14 -25.04
CA PRO A 373 3.35 21.78 -23.78
C PRO A 373 4.03 20.40 -23.77
N VAL A 374 3.43 19.40 -24.42
CA VAL A 374 3.98 18.01 -24.48
C VAL A 374 5.21 17.87 -25.38
N THR A 375 5.43 18.82 -26.28
CA THR A 375 6.58 18.80 -27.20
C THR A 375 7.74 19.67 -26.70
N ARG A 376 7.64 20.21 -25.48
CA ARG A 376 8.68 21.07 -24.90
C ARG A 376 9.97 20.27 -24.69
N GLY A 377 11.06 20.78 -25.27
CA GLY A 377 12.38 20.15 -25.18
C GLY A 377 12.61 19.04 -26.21
N ILE A 378 11.63 18.73 -27.06
CA ILE A 378 11.83 17.83 -28.20
C ILE A 378 12.53 18.62 -29.32
N GLU A 379 13.74 18.17 -29.68
CA GLU A 379 14.48 18.65 -30.84
C GLU A 379 14.05 17.89 -32.11
N PRO A 380 14.26 18.46 -33.31
CA PRO A 380 14.05 17.75 -34.57
C PRO A 380 14.74 16.38 -34.59
N PHE A 381 14.04 15.33 -35.06
CA PHE A 381 14.54 13.97 -34.98
C PHE A 381 14.03 13.07 -36.12
N SER A 382 14.72 11.95 -36.32
CA SER A 382 14.30 10.87 -37.22
C SER A 382 14.63 9.52 -36.60
N ILE A 383 13.62 8.66 -36.47
CA ILE A 383 13.76 7.32 -35.90
C ILE A 383 12.88 6.34 -36.66
N GLN A 384 13.39 5.12 -36.85
CA GLN A 384 12.61 4.02 -37.39
C GLN A 384 11.87 3.36 -36.24
N ASP A 385 10.54 3.44 -36.27
CA ASP A 385 9.69 2.95 -35.18
C ASP A 385 8.33 2.49 -35.71
N GLU A 386 7.54 1.89 -34.82
CA GLU A 386 6.11 1.63 -35.02
C GLU A 386 5.31 2.90 -34.70
N TRP A 387 4.83 3.57 -35.73
CA TRP A 387 4.17 4.87 -35.58
C TRP A 387 2.66 4.75 -35.65
N TYR A 388 1.95 5.33 -34.68
CA TYR A 388 0.50 5.24 -34.57
C TYR A 388 -0.16 6.46 -35.21
N TYR A 389 -1.08 6.23 -36.17
CA TYR A 389 -1.85 7.26 -36.88
C TYR A 389 -3.35 6.95 -36.87
N HIS A 390 -4.15 7.97 -37.22
CA HIS A 390 -5.61 7.90 -37.18
C HIS A 390 -6.11 7.42 -35.81
N MET A 391 -5.56 7.99 -34.74
CA MET A 391 -6.06 7.76 -33.39
C MET A 391 -7.47 8.33 -33.26
N ARG A 392 -8.29 7.73 -32.39
CA ARG A 392 -9.64 8.20 -32.08
C ARG A 392 -9.66 9.53 -31.33
#